data_AF-A0A3N5DTV9-F1
#
_entry.id   AF-A0A3N5DTV9-F1
#
_cell.length_a   1.000
_cell.length_b   1.000
_cell.length_c   1.000
_cell.angle_alpha   90.00
_cell.angle_beta   90.00
_cell.angle_gamma   90.00
#
_symmetry.space_group_name_H-M   'P 1'
#
loop_
_entity.id
_entity.type
_entity.pdbx_description
1 polymer ?
#
loop_
_entity_poly.entity_id
_entity_poly.type
_entity_poly.pdbx_seq_one_letter_code
_entity_poly.pdbx_strand_id
1 'polypeptide(L)'
;MDEAKRFQDRLAALRVDPAAIDSVKIYGEHGGVIKNSKGKEASLQIYTAITSNDGNISPDNAKKGLAIYGAQLRKETKENPASHPEIDRLEKIARSKSSVRCDIIRRETARPLPERILRVLPEALKKYPTPFYIYDEEGIRETARAYKNAFSWVKPAYRNYFAVKACPNPHIVNILKSEGFGADCSSLAELIIAEKLGMRGEDIMFTSNDTPAEEYIKAKQLGAIINLDDTTHIGYLDKNAGMPELI
;
A
#
# COMPACT_ATOMS: atom_id res chain seq x y z
N MET A 1 -16.31 -7.75 33.83
CA MET A 1 -16.21 -7.61 32.36
C MET A 1 -16.35 -8.99 31.77
N ASP A 2 -17.31 -9.17 30.88
CA ASP A 2 -17.61 -10.44 30.20
C ASP A 2 -16.36 -10.99 29.49
N GLU A 3 -16.07 -12.28 29.63
CA GLU A 3 -14.89 -12.92 29.02
C GLU A 3 -14.99 -12.89 27.50
N ALA A 4 -16.20 -12.93 26.93
CA ALA A 4 -16.42 -12.75 25.51
C ALA A 4 -15.97 -11.36 25.04
N LYS A 5 -16.30 -10.31 25.82
CA LYS A 5 -15.85 -8.94 25.54
C LYS A 5 -14.32 -8.83 25.62
N ARG A 6 -13.71 -9.40 26.66
CA ARG A 6 -12.23 -9.44 26.82
C ARG A 6 -11.55 -10.13 25.64
N PHE A 7 -12.13 -11.21 25.13
CA PHE A 7 -11.59 -11.91 23.97
C PHE A 7 -11.64 -11.04 22.71
N GLN A 8 -12.77 -10.38 22.45
CA GLN A 8 -12.90 -9.44 21.32
C GLN A 8 -11.93 -8.26 21.44
N ASP A 9 -11.74 -7.70 22.64
CA ASP A 9 -10.79 -6.62 22.89
C ASP A 9 -9.34 -7.07 22.58
N ARG A 10 -8.97 -8.30 22.98
CA ARG A 10 -7.65 -8.89 22.66
C ARG A 10 -7.45 -9.10 21.15
N LEU A 11 -8.49 -9.55 20.43
CA LEU A 11 -8.43 -9.72 18.98
C LEU A 11 -8.28 -8.38 18.24
N ALA A 12 -9.05 -7.36 18.65
CA ALA A 12 -8.98 -6.02 18.05
C ALA A 12 -7.57 -5.41 18.20
N ALA A 13 -6.89 -5.68 19.31
CA ALA A 13 -5.52 -5.21 19.54
C ALA A 13 -4.46 -5.81 18.60
N LEU A 14 -4.74 -6.95 17.96
CA LEU A 14 -3.79 -7.60 17.03
C LEU A 14 -3.61 -6.82 15.72
N ARG A 15 -4.56 -5.96 15.35
CA ARG A 15 -4.57 -5.21 14.07
C ARG A 15 -4.40 -6.10 12.84
N VAL A 16 -4.89 -7.34 12.90
CA VAL A 16 -4.94 -8.27 11.77
C VAL A 16 -6.36 -8.31 11.23
N ASP A 17 -6.53 -8.02 9.94
CA ASP A 17 -7.80 -8.22 9.23
C ASP A 17 -7.92 -9.67 8.75
N PRO A 18 -8.83 -10.50 9.32
CA PRO A 18 -9.02 -11.87 8.86
C PRO A 18 -9.55 -11.95 7.43
N ALA A 19 -10.24 -10.93 6.90
CA ALA A 19 -10.77 -10.95 5.54
C ALA A 19 -9.68 -10.92 4.46
N ALA A 20 -8.50 -10.39 4.79
CA ALA A 20 -7.33 -10.35 3.92
C ALA A 20 -6.52 -11.67 3.92
N ILE A 21 -6.87 -12.64 4.75
CA ILE A 21 -6.16 -13.92 4.88
C ILE A 21 -6.98 -15.01 4.20
N ASP A 22 -6.39 -15.76 3.28
CA ASP A 22 -7.03 -16.94 2.68
C ASP A 22 -6.91 -18.15 3.60
N SER A 23 -5.68 -18.42 4.06
CA SER A 23 -5.40 -19.52 4.97
C SER A 23 -4.08 -19.37 5.70
N VAL A 24 -3.94 -20.09 6.82
CA VAL A 24 -2.66 -20.26 7.54
C VAL A 24 -2.25 -21.72 7.45
N LYS A 25 -1.03 -21.98 6.97
CA LYS A 25 -0.49 -23.33 6.81
C LYS A 25 0.68 -23.54 7.76
N ILE A 26 0.52 -24.44 8.71
CA ILE A 26 1.53 -24.85 9.69
C ILE A 26 2.14 -26.17 9.21
N TYR A 27 3.46 -26.28 9.25
CA TYR A 27 4.21 -27.46 8.82
C TYR A 27 4.81 -28.23 10.00
N GLY A 28 5.24 -29.46 9.73
CA GLY A 28 5.89 -30.34 10.71
C GLY A 28 4.92 -31.23 11.48
N GLU A 29 5.40 -31.78 12.59
CA GLU A 29 4.69 -32.79 13.42
C GLU A 29 3.34 -32.29 13.97
N HIS A 30 3.19 -30.97 14.12
CA HIS A 30 1.95 -30.34 14.58
C HIS A 30 1.28 -29.52 13.48
N GLY A 31 1.54 -29.89 12.23
CA GLY A 31 1.06 -29.18 11.04
C GLY A 31 -0.46 -29.20 10.88
N GLY A 32 -0.94 -28.35 9.98
CA GLY A 32 -2.36 -28.24 9.65
C GLY A 32 -2.65 -26.97 8.87
N VAL A 33 -3.88 -26.86 8.35
CA VAL A 33 -4.33 -25.68 7.60
C VAL A 33 -5.54 -25.09 8.31
N ILE A 34 -5.49 -23.79 8.60
CA ILE A 34 -6.63 -22.99 9.04
C ILE A 34 -7.12 -22.25 7.81
N LYS A 35 -8.21 -22.73 7.18
CA LYS A 35 -8.84 -22.03 6.05
C LYS A 35 -9.72 -20.90 6.57
N ASN A 36 -9.82 -19.82 5.80
CA ASN A 36 -10.79 -18.77 6.09
C ASN A 36 -12.21 -19.26 5.82
N SER A 37 -12.90 -19.58 6.91
CA SER A 37 -14.30 -19.99 6.95
C SER A 37 -14.96 -19.47 8.23
N LYS A 38 -16.30 -19.43 8.22
CA LYS A 38 -17.11 -18.93 9.34
C LYS A 38 -16.72 -19.64 10.65
N GLY A 39 -16.31 -18.87 11.65
CA GLY A 39 -15.88 -19.36 12.96
C GLY A 39 -14.37 -19.61 13.10
N LYS A 40 -13.57 -19.33 12.08
CA LYS A 40 -12.10 -19.47 12.10
C LYS A 40 -11.36 -18.13 12.07
N GLU A 41 -12.07 -17.02 11.97
CA GLU A 41 -11.53 -15.67 11.82
C GLU A 41 -10.58 -15.30 12.97
N ALA A 42 -10.99 -15.56 14.21
CA ALA A 42 -10.16 -15.30 15.39
C ALA A 42 -8.85 -16.10 15.36
N SER A 43 -8.90 -17.37 14.92
CA SER A 43 -7.71 -18.21 14.81
C SER A 43 -6.77 -17.72 13.71
N LEU A 44 -7.29 -17.25 12.58
CA LEU A 44 -6.47 -16.61 11.54
C LEU A 44 -5.73 -15.40 12.10
N GLN A 45 -6.43 -14.50 12.79
CA GLN A 45 -5.83 -13.30 13.39
C GLN A 45 -4.72 -13.66 14.38
N ILE A 46 -5.00 -14.60 15.29
CA ILE A 46 -4.05 -15.02 16.32
C ILE A 46 -2.81 -15.65 15.68
N TYR A 47 -2.99 -16.62 14.78
CA TYR A 47 -1.85 -17.30 14.15
C TYR A 47 -1.01 -16.36 13.30
N THR A 48 -1.62 -15.43 12.57
CA THR A 48 -0.88 -14.39 11.84
C THR A 48 -0.11 -13.48 12.77
N ALA A 49 -0.70 -13.03 13.88
CA ALA A 49 -0.04 -12.12 14.83
C ALA A 49 1.14 -12.75 15.57
N ILE A 50 1.12 -14.07 15.81
CA ILE A 50 2.19 -14.79 16.53
C ILE A 50 3.26 -15.38 15.60
N THR A 51 3.06 -15.32 14.28
CA THR A 51 4.07 -15.77 13.31
C THR A 51 5.13 -14.68 13.14
N SER A 52 6.40 -15.01 13.33
CA SER A 52 7.51 -14.08 13.15
C SER A 52 7.80 -13.83 11.66
N ASN A 53 8.57 -12.76 11.38
CA ASN A 53 8.87 -12.32 10.00
C ASN A 53 9.60 -13.38 9.15
N ASP A 54 10.28 -14.32 9.78
CA ASP A 54 10.94 -15.47 9.15
C ASP A 54 9.98 -16.64 8.84
N GLY A 55 8.67 -16.47 9.09
CA GLY A 55 7.66 -17.48 8.79
C GLY A 55 7.62 -18.62 9.80
N ASN A 56 7.92 -18.35 11.08
CA ASN A 56 7.93 -19.37 12.13
C ASN A 56 7.03 -19.01 13.31
N ILE A 57 6.56 -20.03 14.03
CA ILE A 57 5.93 -19.89 15.35
C ILE A 57 6.83 -20.60 16.36
N SER A 58 7.45 -19.83 17.25
CA SER A 58 8.22 -20.38 18.37
C SER A 58 7.31 -20.87 19.51
N PRO A 59 7.81 -21.73 20.41
CA PRO A 59 7.05 -22.14 21.60
C PRO A 59 6.55 -20.95 22.44
N ASP A 60 7.33 -19.87 22.55
CA ASP A 60 6.92 -18.69 23.29
C ASP A 60 5.86 -17.86 22.56
N ASN A 61 5.94 -17.76 21.23
CA ASN A 61 4.88 -17.14 20.44
C ASN A 61 3.58 -17.96 20.50
N ALA A 62 3.66 -19.29 20.55
CA ALA A 62 2.50 -20.14 20.78
C ALA A 62 1.86 -19.88 22.16
N LYS A 63 2.65 -19.71 23.23
CA LYS A 63 2.15 -19.31 24.56
C LYS A 63 1.44 -17.95 24.53
N LYS A 64 1.97 -16.97 23.80
CA LYS A 64 1.31 -15.67 23.58
C LYS A 64 -0.04 -15.84 22.86
N GLY A 65 -0.09 -16.69 21.84
CA GLY A 65 -1.32 -17.06 21.14
C GLY A 65 -2.39 -17.66 22.07
N LEU A 66 -1.98 -18.60 22.93
CA LEU A 66 -2.85 -19.21 23.95
C LEU A 66 -3.38 -18.19 24.96
N ALA A 67 -2.58 -17.18 25.32
CA ALA A 67 -3.04 -16.11 26.21
C ALA A 67 -4.15 -15.26 25.58
N ILE A 68 -4.16 -15.12 24.25
CA ILE A 68 -5.20 -14.38 23.53
C ILE A 68 -6.55 -15.13 23.56
N TYR A 69 -6.55 -16.46 23.38
CA TYR A 69 -7.77 -17.28 23.53
C TYR A 69 -8.38 -17.22 24.94
N GLY A 70 -7.60 -16.86 25.97
CA GLY A 70 -8.10 -16.75 27.34
C GLY A 70 -8.26 -18.09 28.05
N ALA A 71 -8.52 -18.03 29.36
CA ALA A 71 -8.51 -19.22 30.22
C ALA A 71 -9.76 -20.11 30.01
N GLN A 72 -10.89 -19.51 29.66
CA GLN A 72 -12.17 -20.22 29.52
C GLN A 72 -12.17 -21.15 28.30
N LEU A 73 -11.90 -20.65 27.10
CA LEU A 73 -11.83 -21.47 25.88
C LEU A 73 -10.78 -22.59 26.00
N ARG A 74 -9.67 -22.31 26.69
CA ARG A 74 -8.64 -23.33 26.96
C ARG A 74 -9.10 -24.41 27.93
N LYS A 75 -9.92 -24.06 28.93
CA LYS A 75 -10.53 -25.05 29.83
C LYS A 75 -11.54 -25.93 29.09
N GLU A 76 -12.39 -25.33 28.27
CA GLU A 76 -13.35 -26.05 27.41
C GLU A 76 -12.62 -27.00 26.45
N THR A 77 -11.49 -26.56 25.87
CA THR A 77 -10.65 -27.42 25.02
C THR A 77 -10.04 -28.60 25.82
N LYS A 78 -9.60 -28.40 27.07
CA LYS A 78 -9.09 -29.50 27.90
C LYS A 78 -10.16 -30.55 28.24
N GLU A 79 -11.39 -30.10 28.44
CA GLU A 79 -12.54 -30.98 28.73
C GLU A 79 -13.03 -31.69 27.46
N ASN A 80 -12.85 -31.08 26.28
CA ASN A 80 -13.16 -31.67 24.98
C ASN A 80 -12.08 -31.29 23.93
N PRO A 81 -10.99 -32.07 23.81
CA PRO A 81 -9.84 -31.73 22.95
C PRO A 81 -10.20 -31.48 21.47
N ALA A 82 -11.23 -32.14 20.94
CA ALA A 82 -11.63 -31.97 19.55
C ALA A 82 -12.42 -30.66 19.28
N SER A 83 -12.81 -29.92 20.32
CA SER A 83 -13.66 -28.72 20.19
C SER A 83 -12.93 -27.55 19.51
N HIS A 84 -11.63 -27.39 19.75
CA HIS A 84 -10.81 -26.30 19.23
C HIS A 84 -9.44 -26.80 18.74
N PRO A 85 -9.36 -27.41 17.54
CA PRO A 85 -8.12 -27.99 17.03
C PRO A 85 -6.97 -26.98 16.88
N GLU A 86 -7.29 -25.69 16.73
CA GLU A 86 -6.30 -24.61 16.70
C GLU A 86 -5.69 -24.31 18.07
N ILE A 87 -6.46 -24.40 19.16
CA ILE A 87 -5.94 -24.22 20.52
C ILE A 87 -5.04 -25.41 20.88
N ASP A 88 -5.50 -26.63 20.60
CA ASP A 88 -4.74 -27.86 20.78
C ASP A 88 -3.39 -27.83 20.05
N ARG A 89 -3.38 -27.34 18.81
CA ARG A 89 -2.16 -27.19 18.02
C ARG A 89 -1.19 -26.22 18.70
N LEU A 90 -1.66 -25.06 19.17
CA LEU A 90 -0.79 -24.13 19.91
C LEU A 90 -0.31 -24.72 21.23
N GLU A 91 -1.12 -25.51 21.95
CA GLU A 91 -0.66 -26.19 23.17
C GLU A 91 0.48 -27.16 22.89
N LYS A 92 0.43 -27.89 21.77
CA LYS A 92 1.51 -28.78 21.34
C LYS A 92 2.78 -28.01 20.97
N ILE A 93 2.66 -26.96 20.17
CA ILE A 93 3.80 -26.09 19.80
C ILE A 93 4.40 -25.40 21.04
N ALA A 94 3.58 -24.96 21.98
CA ALA A 94 4.04 -24.32 23.21
C ALA A 94 4.86 -25.26 24.12
N ARG A 95 4.65 -26.58 23.99
CA ARG A 95 5.39 -27.63 24.73
C ARG A 95 6.56 -28.20 23.92
N SER A 96 6.67 -27.89 22.63
CA SER A 96 7.78 -28.36 21.79
C SER A 96 9.08 -27.62 22.14
N LYS A 97 10.22 -28.19 21.73
CA LYS A 97 11.54 -27.56 21.87
C LYS A 97 11.97 -26.75 20.64
N SER A 98 11.20 -26.81 19.55
CA SER A 98 11.54 -26.24 18.25
C SER A 98 10.40 -25.41 17.68
N SER A 99 10.75 -24.35 16.96
CA SER A 99 9.81 -23.56 16.17
C SER A 99 9.22 -24.38 15.03
N VAL A 100 7.99 -24.07 14.64
CA VAL A 100 7.32 -24.65 13.48
C VAL A 100 7.20 -23.62 12.36
N ARG A 101 7.42 -24.04 11.12
CA ARG A 101 7.19 -23.19 9.95
C ARG A 101 5.70 -22.91 9.79
N CYS A 102 5.37 -21.68 9.47
CA CYS A 102 4.03 -21.17 9.26
C CYS A 102 4.02 -20.24 8.05
N ASP A 103 3.24 -20.56 7.02
CA ASP A 103 2.99 -19.66 5.89
C ASP A 103 1.62 -19.01 6.07
N ILE A 104 1.57 -17.67 5.98
CA ILE A 104 0.32 -16.90 5.93
C ILE A 104 -0.03 -16.67 4.47
N ILE A 105 -1.01 -17.42 3.96
CA ILE A 105 -1.53 -17.25 2.60
C ILE A 105 -2.55 -16.13 2.66
N ARG A 106 -2.18 -14.95 2.18
CA ARG A 106 -3.10 -13.82 2.06
C ARG A 106 -4.04 -14.06 0.88
N ARG A 107 -5.31 -13.67 1.01
CA ARG A 107 -6.17 -13.56 -0.17
C ARG A 107 -5.47 -12.61 -1.11
N GLU A 108 -5.34 -13.02 -2.36
CA GLU A 108 -4.79 -12.16 -3.39
C GLU A 108 -5.74 -10.95 -3.51
N THR A 109 -5.35 -9.84 -2.90
CA THR A 109 -6.06 -8.56 -2.99
C THR A 109 -5.72 -7.85 -4.30
N ALA A 110 -5.00 -8.49 -5.23
CA ALA A 110 -4.91 -8.00 -6.57
C ALA A 110 -6.34 -7.96 -7.10
N ARG A 111 -6.85 -6.75 -7.35
CA ARG A 111 -8.05 -6.63 -8.18
C ARG A 111 -7.78 -7.49 -9.40
N PRO A 112 -8.71 -8.38 -9.79
CA PRO A 112 -8.52 -9.14 -11.02
C PRO A 112 -8.16 -8.15 -12.12
N LEU A 113 -7.16 -8.50 -12.94
CA LEU A 113 -6.75 -7.65 -14.05
C LEU A 113 -8.02 -7.27 -14.82
N PRO A 114 -8.22 -5.96 -15.11
CA PRO A 114 -9.39 -5.54 -15.86
C PRO A 114 -9.55 -6.40 -17.12
N GLU A 115 -10.77 -6.77 -17.47
CA GLU A 115 -11.03 -7.67 -18.61
C GLU A 115 -10.38 -7.14 -19.91
N ARG A 116 -10.33 -5.81 -20.05
CA ARG A 116 -9.62 -5.11 -21.13
C ARG A 116 -8.12 -5.43 -21.22
N ILE A 117 -7.44 -5.63 -20.08
CA ILE A 117 -6.04 -6.05 -20.04
C ILE A 117 -5.91 -7.53 -20.38
N LEU A 118 -6.77 -8.38 -19.81
CA LEU A 118 -6.77 -9.82 -20.10
C LEU A 118 -6.99 -10.09 -21.59
N ARG A 119 -7.81 -9.30 -22.28
CA ARG A 119 -8.05 -9.40 -23.72
C ARG A 119 -6.81 -9.14 -24.57
N VAL A 120 -5.92 -8.22 -24.16
CA VAL A 120 -4.74 -7.83 -24.96
C VAL A 120 -3.46 -8.58 -24.56
N LEU A 121 -3.41 -9.12 -23.35
CA LEU A 121 -2.22 -9.74 -22.78
C LEU A 121 -1.64 -10.90 -23.64
N PRO A 122 -2.45 -11.83 -24.21
CA PRO A 122 -1.90 -12.92 -25.02
C PRO A 122 -1.13 -12.45 -26.25
N GLU A 123 -1.64 -11.44 -26.96
CA GLU A 123 -0.96 -10.88 -28.14
C GLU A 123 0.25 -10.04 -27.74
N ALA A 124 0.18 -9.33 -26.61
CA ALA A 124 1.33 -8.62 -26.07
C ALA A 124 2.50 -9.57 -25.72
N LEU A 125 2.21 -10.73 -25.10
CA LEU A 125 3.21 -11.75 -24.74
C LEU A 125 3.89 -12.38 -25.96
N LYS A 126 3.19 -12.47 -27.10
CA LYS A 126 3.79 -12.94 -28.37
C LYS A 126 4.68 -11.88 -29.01
N LYS A 127 4.32 -10.60 -28.86
CA LYS A 127 4.97 -9.47 -29.54
C LYS A 127 6.15 -8.88 -28.77
N TYR A 128 6.09 -8.84 -27.44
CA TYR A 128 7.06 -8.16 -26.60
C TYR A 128 7.78 -9.14 -25.66
N PRO A 129 9.13 -9.10 -25.58
CA PRO A 129 9.88 -9.91 -24.62
C PRO A 129 9.51 -9.56 -23.18
N THR A 130 9.48 -10.56 -22.30
CA THR A 130 9.25 -10.36 -20.87
C THR A 130 10.54 -10.06 -20.11
N PRO A 131 10.49 -9.24 -19.03
CA PRO A 131 9.30 -8.57 -18.50
C PRO A 131 8.95 -7.28 -19.27
N PHE A 132 7.66 -6.95 -19.33
CA PHE A 132 7.17 -5.66 -19.82
C PHE A 132 6.08 -5.11 -18.90
N TYR A 133 5.83 -3.80 -19.02
CA TYR A 133 4.71 -3.12 -18.37
C TYR A 133 3.53 -2.96 -19.34
N ILE A 134 2.31 -3.10 -18.84
CA ILE A 134 1.08 -2.66 -19.53
C ILE A 134 0.47 -1.52 -18.72
N TYR A 135 0.24 -0.39 -19.38
CA TYR A 135 -0.51 0.72 -18.81
C TYR A 135 -1.94 0.71 -19.35
N ASP A 136 -2.90 0.83 -18.45
CA ASP A 136 -4.33 0.83 -18.73
C ASP A 136 -4.86 2.27 -18.80
N GLU A 137 -4.89 2.85 -19.99
CA GLU A 137 -5.30 4.25 -20.17
C GLU A 137 -6.71 4.52 -19.61
N GLU A 138 -7.68 3.63 -19.86
CA GLU A 138 -9.04 3.81 -19.35
C GLU A 138 -9.04 3.79 -17.82
N GLY A 139 -8.31 2.86 -17.20
CA GLY A 139 -8.16 2.81 -15.74
C GLY A 139 -7.53 4.08 -15.14
N ILE A 140 -6.56 4.66 -15.85
CA ILE A 140 -5.93 5.93 -15.44
C ILE A 140 -6.96 7.07 -15.50
N ARG A 141 -7.74 7.16 -16.60
CA ARG A 141 -8.78 8.19 -16.77
C ARG A 141 -9.92 8.04 -15.76
N GLU A 142 -10.41 6.82 -15.54
CA GLU A 142 -11.42 6.49 -14.52
C GLU A 142 -10.96 6.99 -13.14
N THR A 143 -9.70 6.72 -12.78
CA THR A 143 -9.12 7.15 -11.51
C THR A 143 -8.97 8.67 -11.42
N ALA A 144 -8.49 9.32 -12.48
CA ALA A 144 -8.35 10.77 -12.53
C ALA A 144 -9.69 11.49 -12.34
N ARG A 145 -10.74 11.02 -13.03
CA ARG A 145 -12.11 11.55 -12.92
C ARG A 145 -12.69 11.32 -11.53
N ALA A 146 -12.49 10.13 -10.94
CA ALA A 146 -12.93 9.84 -9.59
C ALA A 146 -12.31 10.81 -8.56
N TYR A 147 -11.00 11.09 -8.67
CA TYR A 147 -10.34 12.09 -7.83
C TYR A 147 -10.96 13.48 -7.99
N LYS A 148 -11.13 13.96 -9.22
CA LYS A 148 -11.75 15.28 -9.45
C LYS A 148 -13.16 15.36 -8.88
N ASN A 149 -13.95 14.30 -9.03
CA ASN A 149 -15.31 14.26 -8.49
C ASN A 149 -15.33 14.31 -6.95
N ALA A 150 -14.39 13.63 -6.28
CA ALA A 150 -14.28 13.65 -4.82
C ALA A 150 -14.00 15.05 -4.24
N PHE A 151 -13.35 15.92 -5.02
CA PHE A 151 -13.04 17.30 -4.63
C PHE A 151 -13.93 18.35 -5.34
N SER A 152 -15.03 17.94 -5.97
CA SER A 152 -15.93 18.84 -6.72
C SER A 152 -16.58 19.95 -5.88
N TRP A 153 -16.57 19.78 -4.55
CA TRP A 153 -17.06 20.75 -3.57
C TRP A 153 -16.10 21.94 -3.35
N VAL A 154 -14.83 21.83 -3.74
CA VAL A 154 -13.85 22.92 -3.64
C VAL A 154 -14.10 23.94 -4.76
N LYS A 155 -14.39 25.19 -4.40
CA LYS A 155 -14.65 26.33 -5.31
C LYS A 155 -13.64 27.45 -5.05
N PRO A 156 -13.22 28.27 -6.05
CA PRO A 156 -13.71 28.28 -7.44
C PRO A 156 -13.11 27.18 -8.33
N ALA A 157 -11.97 26.59 -7.95
CA ALA A 157 -11.34 25.52 -8.71
C ALA A 157 -10.53 24.58 -7.81
N TYR A 158 -10.52 23.30 -8.15
CA TYR A 158 -9.60 22.29 -7.63
C TYR A 158 -8.75 21.78 -8.80
N ARG A 159 -7.44 21.76 -8.61
CA ARG A 159 -6.49 21.13 -9.52
C ARG A 159 -5.68 20.11 -8.72
N ASN A 160 -5.65 18.89 -9.23
CA ASN A 160 -4.75 17.87 -8.72
C ASN A 160 -3.46 17.91 -9.54
N TYR A 161 -2.31 17.84 -8.88
CA TYR A 161 -1.01 17.79 -9.54
C TYR A 161 -0.48 16.35 -9.46
N PHE A 162 -0.24 15.74 -10.61
CA PHE A 162 0.31 14.40 -10.66
C PHE A 162 1.81 14.43 -10.33
N ALA A 163 2.21 13.70 -9.29
CA ALA A 163 3.61 13.51 -8.94
C ALA A 163 4.35 12.77 -10.06
N VAL A 164 5.07 13.52 -10.91
CA VAL A 164 5.72 12.98 -12.12
C VAL A 164 6.74 11.91 -11.76
N LYS A 165 7.46 12.08 -10.64
CA LYS A 165 8.37 11.07 -10.06
C LYS A 165 7.77 9.68 -9.88
N ALA A 166 6.44 9.57 -9.71
CA ALA A 166 5.77 8.28 -9.55
C ALA A 166 5.71 7.49 -10.87
N CYS A 167 5.59 8.18 -12.01
CA CYS A 167 5.63 7.57 -13.34
C CYS A 167 6.03 8.63 -14.38
N PRO A 168 7.34 8.85 -14.62
CA PRO A 168 7.84 9.91 -15.50
C PRO A 168 7.75 9.50 -16.99
N ASN A 169 6.63 8.90 -17.37
CA ASN A 169 6.32 8.54 -18.75
C ASN A 169 5.50 9.68 -19.40
N PRO A 170 6.03 10.39 -20.41
CA PRO A 170 5.34 11.52 -21.03
C PRO A 170 3.95 11.18 -21.58
N HIS A 171 3.70 9.94 -22.03
CA HIS A 171 2.38 9.53 -22.48
C HIS A 171 1.36 9.50 -21.34
N ILE A 172 1.76 9.01 -20.16
CA ILE A 172 0.91 8.95 -18.97
C ILE A 172 0.63 10.35 -18.42
N VAL A 173 1.68 11.18 -18.33
CA VAL A 173 1.54 12.58 -17.92
C VAL A 173 0.62 13.34 -18.89
N ASN A 174 0.72 13.09 -20.20
CA ASN A 174 -0.17 13.70 -21.19
C ASN A 174 -1.64 13.24 -21.06
N ILE A 175 -1.89 11.96 -20.73
CA ILE A 175 -3.24 11.47 -20.42
C ILE A 175 -3.81 12.24 -19.22
N LEU A 176 -3.07 12.36 -18.13
CA LEU A 176 -3.51 13.08 -16.93
C LEU A 176 -3.70 14.58 -17.18
N LYS A 177 -2.80 15.20 -17.95
CA LYS A 177 -2.95 16.57 -18.44
C LYS A 177 -4.28 16.74 -19.19
N SER A 178 -4.63 15.81 -20.07
CA SER A 178 -5.91 15.85 -20.80
C SER A 178 -7.15 15.71 -19.90
N GLU A 179 -7.00 15.07 -18.74
CA GLU A 179 -8.03 15.01 -17.69
C GLU A 179 -8.02 16.24 -16.77
N GLY A 180 -7.14 17.22 -17.00
CA GLY A 180 -7.07 18.50 -16.29
C GLY A 180 -6.17 18.49 -15.05
N PHE A 181 -5.24 17.54 -14.94
CA PHE A 181 -4.23 17.54 -13.88
C PHE A 181 -3.08 18.50 -14.23
N GLY A 182 -2.47 19.10 -13.20
CA GLY A 182 -1.14 19.70 -13.30
C GLY A 182 -0.04 18.65 -13.15
N ALA A 183 1.21 19.08 -13.31
CA ALA A 183 2.40 18.27 -13.06
C ALA A 183 3.07 18.74 -11.78
N ASP A 184 3.26 17.83 -10.84
CA ASP A 184 4.11 18.05 -9.67
C ASP A 184 5.50 17.48 -9.98
N CYS A 185 6.48 18.38 -10.14
CA CYS A 185 7.84 18.09 -10.55
C CYS A 185 8.80 18.29 -9.37
N SER A 186 9.76 17.38 -9.21
CA SER A 186 10.81 17.48 -8.19
C SER A 186 12.23 17.52 -8.74
N SER A 187 12.40 17.59 -10.07
CA SER A 187 13.71 17.62 -10.72
C SER A 187 13.68 18.31 -12.09
N LEU A 188 14.86 18.66 -12.62
CA LEU A 188 15.02 19.22 -13.96
C LEU A 188 14.43 18.32 -15.05
N ALA A 189 14.62 17.00 -14.94
CA ALA A 189 14.11 16.05 -15.93
C ALA A 189 12.58 16.07 -15.99
N GLU A 190 11.92 16.19 -14.83
CA GLU A 190 10.46 16.27 -14.74
C GLU A 190 9.93 17.60 -15.28
N LEU A 191 10.62 18.72 -15.00
CA LEU A 191 10.31 20.02 -15.60
C LEU A 191 10.44 19.99 -17.14
N ILE A 192 11.44 19.29 -17.67
CA ILE A 192 11.60 19.10 -19.13
C ILE A 192 10.46 18.26 -19.71
N ILE A 193 9.99 17.22 -19.00
CA ILE A 193 8.82 16.44 -19.42
C ILE A 193 7.59 17.35 -19.51
N ALA A 194 7.31 18.13 -18.46
CA ALA A 194 6.19 19.07 -18.43
C ALA A 194 6.28 20.10 -19.56
N GLU A 195 7.46 20.69 -19.78
CA GLU A 195 7.70 21.64 -20.87
C GLU A 195 7.46 21.02 -22.26
N LYS A 196 7.97 19.81 -22.50
CA LYS A 196 7.78 19.10 -23.79
C LYS A 196 6.32 18.75 -24.05
N LEU A 197 5.52 18.60 -22.99
CA LEU A 197 4.08 18.44 -23.08
C LEU A 197 3.34 19.78 -23.18
N GLY A 198 4.06 20.90 -23.22
CA GLY A 198 3.49 22.25 -23.33
C GLY A 198 2.79 22.74 -22.07
N MET A 199 3.13 22.20 -20.90
CA MET A 199 2.65 22.70 -19.61
C MET A 199 3.48 23.90 -19.18
N ARG A 200 2.82 24.95 -18.66
CA ARG A 200 3.45 26.22 -18.22
C ARG A 200 2.63 26.84 -17.09
N GLY A 201 3.20 27.81 -16.40
CA GLY A 201 2.50 28.55 -15.37
C GLY A 201 2.05 27.65 -14.22
N GLU A 202 0.84 27.91 -13.72
CA GLU A 202 0.17 27.13 -12.67
C GLU A 202 -0.17 25.69 -13.06
N ASP A 203 0.07 25.27 -14.31
CA ASP A 203 -0.01 23.84 -14.66
C ASP A 203 1.13 23.04 -13.99
N ILE A 204 2.18 23.69 -13.49
CA ILE A 204 3.36 23.06 -12.90
C ILE A 204 3.51 23.52 -11.45
N MET A 205 3.57 22.55 -10.54
CA MET A 205 4.04 22.70 -9.16
C MET A 205 5.46 22.14 -9.11
N PHE A 206 6.40 22.88 -8.53
CA PHE A 206 7.77 22.42 -8.35
C PHE A 206 8.04 22.23 -6.85
N THR A 207 8.07 20.97 -6.40
CA THR A 207 8.34 20.60 -5.00
C THR A 207 9.67 19.85 -4.91
N SER A 208 10.75 20.54 -4.54
CA SER A 208 12.10 19.97 -4.39
C SER A 208 12.72 20.44 -3.07
N ASN A 209 13.52 19.58 -2.45
CA ASN A 209 14.08 19.79 -1.10
C ASN A 209 15.61 19.97 -1.09
N ASP A 210 16.32 19.46 -2.08
CA ASP A 210 17.74 19.72 -2.30
C ASP A 210 17.92 20.22 -3.72
N THR A 211 17.62 21.51 -3.91
CA THR A 211 17.31 22.07 -5.22
C THR A 211 18.49 22.86 -5.80
N PRO A 212 19.13 22.38 -6.89
CA PRO A 212 20.15 23.14 -7.59
C PRO A 212 19.59 24.42 -8.21
N ALA A 213 20.43 25.46 -8.31
CA ALA A 213 20.08 26.74 -8.92
C ALA A 213 19.48 26.61 -10.34
N GLU A 214 19.99 25.68 -11.16
CA GLU A 214 19.49 25.46 -12.52
C GLU A 214 18.04 24.97 -12.57
N GLU A 215 17.58 24.23 -11.55
CA GLU A 215 16.20 23.77 -11.47
C GLU A 215 15.26 24.91 -11.10
N TYR A 216 15.68 25.78 -10.17
CA TYR A 216 14.95 27.01 -9.85
C TYR A 216 14.83 27.95 -11.06
N ILE A 217 15.92 28.13 -11.80
CA ILE A 217 15.93 28.92 -13.03
C ILE A 217 14.94 28.32 -14.03
N LYS A 218 14.96 27.00 -14.21
CA LYS A 218 14.05 26.34 -15.15
C LYS A 218 12.59 26.42 -14.70
N ALA A 219 12.29 26.16 -13.44
CA ALA A 219 10.95 26.26 -12.86
C ALA A 219 10.39 27.68 -13.06
N LYS A 220 11.20 28.70 -12.76
CA LYS A 220 10.83 30.11 -12.99
C LYS A 220 10.63 30.43 -14.47
N GLN A 221 11.50 29.96 -15.37
CA GLN A 221 11.33 30.14 -16.82
C GLN A 221 10.03 29.52 -17.36
N LEU A 222 9.57 28.43 -16.74
CA LEU A 222 8.31 27.80 -17.07
C LEU A 222 7.10 28.48 -16.40
N GLY A 223 7.34 29.41 -15.47
CA GLY A 223 6.31 30.06 -14.66
C GLY A 223 5.70 29.13 -13.61
N ALA A 224 6.40 28.05 -13.23
CA ALA A 224 5.91 27.09 -12.26
C ALA A 224 5.69 27.74 -10.88
N ILE A 225 4.76 27.18 -10.12
CA ILE A 225 4.62 27.47 -8.68
C ILE A 225 5.79 26.80 -7.96
N ILE A 226 6.61 27.56 -7.24
CA ILE A 226 7.81 27.04 -6.59
C ILE A 226 7.55 26.87 -5.09
N ASN A 227 7.35 25.62 -4.66
CA ASN A 227 7.22 25.27 -3.26
C ASN A 227 8.60 25.20 -2.59
N LEU A 228 8.79 25.96 -1.51
CA LEU A 228 10.06 26.01 -0.77
C LEU A 228 9.99 25.11 0.47
N ASP A 229 10.89 24.13 0.53
CA ASP A 229 10.94 23.13 1.61
C ASP A 229 11.34 23.72 2.97
N ASP A 230 12.31 24.66 2.97
CA ASP A 230 12.73 25.36 4.18
C ASP A 230 13.19 26.81 3.94
N THR A 231 13.38 27.56 5.02
CA THR A 231 13.72 29.00 5.00
C THR A 231 15.03 29.35 4.25
N THR A 232 15.99 28.43 4.19
CA THR A 232 17.27 28.65 3.50
C THR A 232 17.08 28.77 1.99
N HIS A 233 16.01 28.18 1.44
CA HIS A 233 15.70 28.25 0.02
C HIS A 233 15.31 29.66 -0.44
N ILE A 234 14.76 30.51 0.44
CA ILE A 234 14.29 31.86 0.08
C ILE A 234 15.46 32.70 -0.46
N GLY A 235 16.52 32.84 0.35
CA GLY A 235 17.70 33.61 -0.04
C GLY A 235 18.48 32.97 -1.19
N TYR A 236 18.50 31.64 -1.24
CA TYR A 236 19.17 30.91 -2.33
C TYR A 236 18.44 31.11 -3.66
N LEU A 237 17.10 31.01 -3.68
CA LEU A 237 16.29 31.23 -4.87
C LEU A 237 16.40 32.67 -5.36
N ASP A 238 16.26 33.66 -4.47
CA ASP A 238 16.36 35.07 -4.86
C ASP A 238 17.73 35.42 -5.45
N LYS A 239 18.81 34.90 -4.84
CA LYS A 239 20.17 35.11 -5.35
C LYS A 239 20.43 34.48 -6.71
N ASN A 240 19.92 33.27 -6.96
CA ASN A 240 20.33 32.47 -8.12
C ASN A 240 19.35 32.53 -9.31
N ALA A 241 18.05 32.68 -9.05
CA ALA A 241 17.03 32.79 -10.10
C ALA A 241 16.17 34.06 -9.96
N GLY A 242 16.21 34.72 -8.81
CA GLY A 242 15.32 35.82 -8.43
C GLY A 242 13.94 35.31 -8.02
N MET A 243 13.25 36.03 -7.12
CA MET A 243 11.89 35.66 -6.73
C MET A 243 10.89 35.63 -7.91
N PRO A 244 10.05 34.59 -8.03
CA PRO A 244 8.90 34.59 -8.94
C PRO A 244 7.73 35.37 -8.33
N GLU A 245 6.70 35.64 -9.14
CA GLU A 245 5.47 36.31 -8.67
C GLU A 245 4.64 35.40 -7.75
N LEU A 246 4.73 34.08 -7.94
CA LEU A 246 4.00 33.06 -7.20
C LEU A 246 4.96 31.98 -6.69
N ILE A 247 4.94 31.78 -5.36
CA ILE A 247 5.60 30.70 -4.62
C ILE A 247 4.55 29.89 -3.87
#